data_AF-A0A523F880-F1
#
_entry.id   AF-A0A523F880-F1
#
_cell.length_a   1.000
_cell.length_b   1.000
_cell.length_c   1.000
_cell.angle_alpha   90.00
_cell.angle_beta   90.00
_cell.angle_gamma   90.00
#
_symmetry.space_group_name_H-M   'P 1'
#
loop_
_entity.id
_entity.type
_entity.pdbx_description
1 polymer ?
#
loop_
_entity_poly.entity_id
_entity_poly.type
_entity_poly.pdbx_seq_one_letter_code
_entity_poly.pdbx_strand_id
1 'polypeptide(L)'
;MLFWLLIAAFTVAAMLAVLLPLSSRRNAGEALPKTGATTDMDVYRSQLDELADDEAQARIGPVEAKAARAEIARRLFAAEQSGKGAHAAHAAAGN
;
A
#
# COMPACT_ATOMS: atom_id res chain seq x y z
N MET A 1 -33.18 29.55 10.49
CA MET A 1 -32.35 29.27 9.29
C MET A 1 -30.90 29.01 9.64
N LEU A 2 -30.23 29.90 10.38
CA LEU A 2 -28.84 29.72 10.83
C LEU A 2 -28.58 28.41 11.61
N PHE A 3 -29.50 28.02 12.50
CA PHE A 3 -29.40 26.76 13.24
C PHE A 3 -29.29 25.53 12.32
N TRP A 4 -30.13 25.45 11.30
CA TRP A 4 -30.11 24.37 10.32
C TRP A 4 -28.83 24.38 9.47
N LEU A 5 -28.30 25.58 9.17
CA LEU A 5 -27.02 25.72 8.47
C LEU A 5 -25.84 25.23 9.34
N LEU A 6 -25.85 25.52 10.64
CA LEU A 6 -24.82 25.04 11.56
C LEU A 6 -24.85 23.51 11.66
N ILE A 7 -26.03 22.91 11.80
CA ILE A 7 -26.17 21.44 11.82
C ILE A 7 -25.63 20.85 10.52
N ALA A 8 -26.04 21.36 9.36
CA ALA A 8 -25.56 20.87 8.07
C ALA A 8 -24.03 20.99 7.93
N ALA A 9 -23.46 22.11 8.38
CA ALA A 9 -22.01 22.33 8.37
C ALA A 9 -21.26 21.32 9.26
N PHE A 10 -21.74 21.09 10.49
CA PHE A 10 -21.15 20.10 11.39
C PHE A 10 -21.25 18.68 10.86
N THR A 11 -22.36 18.32 10.21
CA THR A 11 -22.52 17.01 9.56
C THR A 11 -21.51 16.81 8.44
N VAL A 12 -21.36 17.80 7.55
CA VAL A 12 -20.35 17.73 6.46
C VAL A 12 -18.94 17.66 7.02
N ALA A 13 -18.62 18.46 8.04
CA ALA A 13 -17.31 18.44 8.69
C ALA A 13 -17.00 17.08 9.34
N ALA A 14 -17.96 16.47 10.05
CA ALA A 14 -17.80 15.15 10.63
C ALA A 14 -17.61 14.06 9.56
N MET A 15 -18.36 14.16 8.45
CA MET A 15 -18.22 13.25 7.31
C MET A 15 -16.82 13.35 6.70
N LEU A 16 -16.32 14.58 6.48
CA LEU A 16 -14.96 14.82 5.97
C LEU A 16 -13.88 14.35 6.94
N ALA A 17 -14.06 14.54 8.25
CA ALA A 17 -13.10 14.08 9.26
C ALA A 17 -12.90 12.55 9.23
N VAL A 18 -13.93 11.79 8.84
CA VAL A 18 -13.86 10.32 8.64
C VAL A 18 -13.38 9.97 7.23
N LEU A 19 -13.88 10.66 6.20
CA LEU A 19 -13.59 10.37 4.79
C LEU A 19 -12.16 10.75 4.38
N LEU A 20 -11.59 11.84 4.91
CA LEU A 20 -10.24 12.29 4.57
C LEU A 20 -9.15 11.27 4.93
N PRO A 21 -9.06 10.73 6.15
CA PRO A 21 -8.07 9.70 6.48
C PRO A 21 -8.29 8.38 5.71
N LEU A 22 -9.54 8.02 5.41
CA LEU A 22 -9.86 6.86 4.58
C LEU A 22 -9.47 7.08 3.12
N SER A 23 -9.67 8.28 2.59
CA SER A 23 -9.23 8.67 1.25
C SER A 23 -7.72 8.81 1.16
N SER A 24 -7.04 9.22 2.24
CA SER A 24 -5.58 9.24 2.31
C SER A 24 -5.00 7.83 2.31
N ARG A 25 -5.66 6.86 2.97
CA ARG A 25 -5.31 5.44 2.86
C ARG A 25 -5.60 4.85 1.48
N ARG A 26 -6.62 5.38 0.79
CA ARG A 26 -6.91 5.01 -0.61
C ARG A 26 -5.91 5.62 -1.59
N ASN A 27 -5.35 6.80 -1.32
CA ASN A 27 -4.27 7.37 -2.14
C ASN A 27 -2.88 6.81 -1.78
N ALA A 28 -2.72 6.25 -0.58
CA ALA A 28 -1.54 5.46 -0.18
C ALA A 28 -1.67 3.96 -0.51
N GLY A 29 -2.79 3.51 -1.11
CA GLY A 29 -3.11 2.09 -1.27
C GLY A 29 -4.00 1.69 -2.47
N GLU A 30 -4.42 2.61 -3.33
CA GLU A 30 -5.08 2.33 -4.61
C GLU A 30 -4.44 3.13 -5.75
N ALA A 31 -3.31 2.63 -6.23
CA ALA A 31 -3.30 2.35 -7.65
C ALA A 31 -4.30 1.20 -7.86
N LEU A 32 -5.45 1.50 -8.46
CA LEU A 32 -6.34 0.52 -9.09
C LEU A 32 -5.51 -0.63 -9.68
N PRO A 33 -5.92 -1.90 -9.57
CA PRO A 33 -5.29 -2.99 -10.31
C PRO A 33 -5.67 -2.86 -11.79
N LYS A 34 -5.09 -1.85 -12.47
CA LYS A 34 -4.98 -1.81 -13.92
C LYS A 34 -3.79 -2.68 -14.27
N THR A 35 -4.11 -3.94 -14.52
CA THR A 35 -3.52 -4.73 -15.60
C THR A 35 -2.00 -4.67 -15.72
N GLY A 36 -1.31 -5.63 -15.09
CA GLY A 36 -0.05 -6.18 -15.60
C GLY A 36 1.22 -5.40 -15.24
N ALA A 37 2.07 -6.05 -14.46
CA ALA A 37 3.52 -5.83 -14.32
C ALA A 37 4.02 -4.56 -13.60
N THR A 38 3.26 -3.49 -13.44
CA THR A 38 3.76 -2.26 -12.78
C THR A 38 3.41 -2.12 -11.30
N THR A 39 2.77 -3.08 -10.65
CA THR A 39 2.26 -2.92 -9.27
C THR A 39 3.16 -3.52 -8.18
N ASP A 40 3.88 -4.60 -8.46
CA ASP A 40 4.62 -5.32 -7.41
C ASP A 40 5.74 -4.44 -6.81
N MET A 41 6.56 -3.80 -7.66
CA MET A 41 7.66 -2.94 -7.20
C MET A 41 7.19 -1.75 -6.35
N ASP A 42 6.08 -1.11 -6.72
CA ASP A 42 5.52 0.02 -5.96
C ASP A 42 5.03 -0.43 -4.58
N VAL A 43 4.44 -1.63 -4.49
CA VAL A 43 4.04 -2.25 -3.22
C VAL A 43 5.25 -2.56 -2.34
N TYR A 44 6.34 -3.08 -2.90
CA TYR A 44 7.57 -3.33 -2.12
C TYR A 44 8.22 -2.03 -1.64
N ARG A 45 8.21 -0.98 -2.45
CA ARG A 45 8.71 0.34 -2.04
C ARG A 45 7.92 0.88 -0.85
N SER A 46 6.59 0.83 -0.93
CA SER A 46 5.71 1.25 0.17
C SER A 46 5.98 0.48 1.47
N GLN A 47 6.27 -0.83 1.40
CA GLN A 47 6.60 -1.62 2.59
C GLN A 47 7.92 -1.20 3.23
N LEU A 48 8.91 -0.80 2.44
CA LEU A 48 10.19 -0.31 2.96
C LEU A 48 10.04 1.06 3.62
N ASP A 49 9.18 1.92 3.09
CA ASP A 49 8.88 3.24 3.65
C ASP A 49 8.13 3.10 4.99
N GLU A 50 7.13 2.22 5.07
CA GLU A 50 6.41 1.93 6.33
C GLU A 50 7.36 1.35 7.40
N LEU A 51 8.27 0.45 6.99
CA LEU A 51 9.27 -0.12 7.89
C LEU A 51 10.29 0.92 8.38
N ALA A 52 10.62 1.91 7.55
CA ALA A 52 11.50 3.02 7.93
C ALA A 52 10.80 3.94 8.95
N ASP A 53 9.50 4.21 8.76
CA ASP A 53 8.70 4.96 9.73
C ASP A 53 8.54 4.22 11.05
N ASP A 54 8.37 2.89 11.03
CA ASP A 54 8.33 2.05 12.23
C ASP A 54 9.64 2.11 13.02
N GLU A 55 10.79 2.06 12.33
CA GLU A 55 12.11 2.21 12.94
C GLU A 55 12.30 3.62 13.52
N ALA A 56 11.93 4.67 12.77
CA ALA A 56 12.04 6.07 13.20
C ALA A 56 11.18 6.38 14.43
N GLN A 57 10.03 5.72 14.56
CA GLN A 57 9.10 5.85 15.68
C GLN A 57 9.40 4.88 16.82
N ALA A 58 10.51 4.14 16.75
CA ALA A 58 10.93 3.13 17.72
C ALA A 58 9.83 2.08 18.03
N ARG A 59 8.95 1.80 17.05
CA ARG A 59 7.92 0.74 17.16
C ARG A 59 8.53 -0.65 17.05
N ILE A 60 9.68 -0.75 16.39
CA ILE A 60 10.47 -1.98 16.22
C ILE A 60 11.94 -1.70 16.54
N GLY A 61 12.67 -2.71 17.01
CA GLY A 61 14.09 -2.60 17.26
C GLY A 61 14.93 -2.60 15.97
N PRO A 62 16.16 -2.06 15.99
CA PRO A 62 17.02 -2.00 14.79
C PRO A 62 17.41 -3.37 14.24
N VAL A 63 17.49 -4.39 15.11
CA VAL A 63 17.75 -5.78 14.71
C VAL A 63 16.55 -6.37 13.97
N GLU A 64 15.34 -6.09 14.46
CA GLU A 64 14.08 -6.53 13.87
C GLU A 64 13.82 -5.84 12.53
N ALA A 65 14.07 -4.52 12.46
CA ALA A 65 14.00 -3.75 11.22
C ALA A 65 14.95 -4.32 10.14
N LYS A 66 16.19 -4.65 10.52
CA LYS A 66 17.14 -5.28 9.59
C LYS A 66 16.68 -6.65 9.11
N ALA A 67 16.13 -7.48 10.00
CA ALA A 67 15.59 -8.78 9.64
C ALA A 67 14.38 -8.67 8.70
N ALA A 68 13.48 -7.72 8.97
CA ALA A 68 12.33 -7.43 8.15
C ALA A 68 12.73 -6.96 6.74
N ARG A 69 13.71 -6.05 6.62
CA ARG A 69 14.26 -5.64 5.31
C ARG A 69 14.78 -6.83 4.50
N ALA A 70 15.48 -7.77 5.15
CA ALA A 70 16.01 -8.95 4.47
C ALA A 70 14.90 -9.89 3.98
N GLU A 71 13.84 -10.07 4.75
CA GLU A 71 12.69 -10.89 4.37
C GLU A 71 11.88 -10.26 3.23
N ILE A 72 11.68 -8.94 3.24
CA ILE A 72 11.02 -8.21 2.13
C ILE A 72 11.81 -8.41 0.84
N ALA A 73 13.14 -8.27 0.87
CA ALA A 73 13.98 -8.50 -0.30
C ALA A 73 13.87 -9.96 -0.79
N ARG A 74 13.85 -10.94 0.12
CA ARG A 74 13.65 -12.35 -0.23
C ARG A 74 12.32 -12.59 -0.94
N ARG A 75 11.23 -11.98 -0.44
CA ARG A 75 9.89 -12.10 -1.03
C ARG A 75 9.81 -11.45 -2.41
N LEU A 76 10.45 -10.30 -2.60
CA LEU A 76 10.57 -9.64 -3.91
C LEU A 76 11.23 -10.57 -4.93
N PHE A 77 12.38 -11.16 -4.62
CA PHE A 77 13.05 -12.10 -5.52
C PHE A 77 12.21 -13.35 -5.80
N ALA A 78 11.47 -13.86 -4.82
CA ALA A 78 10.56 -14.99 -5.01
C ALA A 78 9.40 -14.63 -5.95
N ALA A 79 8.79 -13.46 -5.77
CA ALA A 79 7.71 -12.96 -6.62
C ALA A 79 8.15 -12.74 -8.07
N GLU A 80 9.34 -12.17 -8.30
CA GLU A 80 9.90 -12.01 -9.65
C GLU A 80 10.08 -13.37 -10.36
N GLN A 81 10.55 -14.40 -9.65
CA GLN A 81 10.71 -15.75 -10.20
C GLN A 81 9.35 -16.39 -10.55
N SER A 82 8.35 -16.25 -9.67
CA SER A 82 7.00 -16.75 -9.90
C SER A 82 6.30 -16.02 -11.06
N GLY A 83 6.46 -14.70 -11.17
CA GLY A 83 5.90 -13.91 -12.27
C GLY A 83 6.50 -14.30 -13.63
N LYS A 84 7.80 -14.59 -13.68
CA LYS A 84 8.50 -15.05 -14.88
C LYS A 84 8.02 -16.45 -15.33
N GLY A 85 7.77 -17.35 -14.37
CA GLY A 85 7.18 -18.67 -14.64
C GLY A 85 5.73 -18.62 -15.12
N ALA A 86 4.91 -17.74 -14.53
CA ALA A 86 3.52 -17.53 -14.95
C ALA A 86 3.42 -16.93 -16.37
N HIS A 87 4.30 -15.99 -16.72
CA HIS A 87 4.38 -15.43 -18.07
C HIS A 87 4.79 -16.49 -19.12
N ALA A 88 5.74 -17.37 -18.80
CA ALA A 88 6.17 -18.45 -19.69
C ALA A 88 5.08 -19.51 -19.90
N ALA A 89 4.35 -19.88 -18.84
CA ALA A 89 3.22 -20.82 -18.94
C ALA A 89 2.06 -20.24 -19.75
N HIS A 90 1.78 -18.94 -19.63
CA HIS A 90 0.76 -18.28 -20.43
C HIS A 90 1.13 -18.20 -21.92
N ALA A 91 2.41 -17.97 -22.24
CA ALA A 91 2.90 -17.97 -23.62
C ALA A 91 2.86 -19.35 -24.28
N ALA A 92 3.04 -20.43 -23.52
CA ALA A 92 2.98 -21.81 -24.03
C ALA A 92 1.54 -22.32 -24.24
N ALA A 93 0.55 -21.78 -23.53
CA ALA A 93 -0.86 -22.17 -23.64
C ALA A 93 -1.63 -21.44 -24.76
N GLY A 94 -1.03 -20.42 -25.38
CA GLY A 94 -1.62 -19.61 -26.44
C GLY A 94 -1.24 -20.00 -27.86
N ASN A 95 -0.54 -21.13 -28.05
CA ASN A 95 -0.05 -21.64 -29.34
C ASN A 95 -0.53 -23.07 -29.58
#